data_AF-A0A349WDR0-F1
#
_entry.id   AF-A0A349WDR0-F1
#
_cell.length_a   1.000
_cell.length_b   1.000
_cell.length_c   1.000
_cell.angle_alpha   90.00
_cell.angle_beta   90.00
_cell.angle_gamma   90.00
#
_symmetry.space_group_name_H-M   'P 1'
#
loop_
_entity.id
_entity.type
_entity.pdbx_description
1 polymer ?
#
loop_
_entity_poly.entity_id
_entity_poly.type
_entity_poly.pdbx_seq_one_letter_code
_entity_poly.pdbx_strand_id
1 'polypeptide(L)'
;MEPREVVVSHLELCGRVHDLLLEENTWLKTEKSPPSAEFLARKQEVLPQLEESLANLRKLKPEYFSPFDDSKKLVGQSHSKLLQIFYLDRENEELLVKLTQPDDRQSFNRFTTSPEEISEIHESLPGDDGEDKRDRAAPEGEPE
;
A
#
# COMPACT_ATOMS: atom_id res chain seq x y z
N MET A 1 -35.43 -12.73 11.14
CA MET A 1 -34.10 -13.32 11.37
C MET A 1 -33.72 -13.00 12.78
N GLU A 2 -33.38 -14.01 13.56
CA GLU A 2 -33.01 -13.86 14.97
C GLU A 2 -31.69 -13.08 15.09
N PRO A 3 -31.49 -12.26 16.14
CA PRO A 3 -30.27 -11.48 16.35
C PRO A 3 -28.99 -12.30 16.28
N ARG A 4 -29.02 -13.52 16.82
CA ARG A 4 -27.91 -14.48 16.75
C ARG A 4 -27.61 -14.89 15.31
N GLU A 5 -28.62 -15.17 14.51
CA GLU A 5 -28.47 -15.58 13.10
C GLU A 5 -27.80 -14.49 12.27
N VAL A 6 -28.12 -13.21 12.54
CA VAL A 6 -27.48 -12.07 11.87
C VAL A 6 -25.97 -12.05 12.15
N VAL A 7 -25.55 -12.29 13.40
CA VAL A 7 -24.12 -12.33 13.76
C VAL A 7 -23.43 -13.55 13.14
N VAL A 8 -24.06 -14.73 13.16
CA VAL A 8 -23.52 -15.94 12.53
C VAL A 8 -23.32 -15.73 11.02
N SER A 9 -24.35 -15.23 10.33
CA SER A 9 -24.29 -14.96 8.90
C SER A 9 -23.20 -13.93 8.56
N HIS A 10 -23.03 -12.90 9.38
CA HIS A 10 -21.93 -11.95 9.21
C HIS A 10 -20.56 -12.60 9.39
N LEU A 11 -20.38 -13.45 10.41
CA LEU A 11 -19.13 -14.15 10.65
C LEU A 11 -18.77 -15.07 9.46
N GLU A 12 -19.74 -15.79 8.92
CA GLU A 12 -19.57 -16.64 7.73
C GLU A 12 -19.16 -15.82 6.51
N LEU A 13 -19.80 -14.66 6.29
CA LEU A 13 -19.43 -13.74 5.21
C LEU A 13 -18.00 -13.22 5.38
N CYS A 14 -17.60 -12.83 6.59
CA CYS A 14 -16.22 -12.46 6.90
C CYS A 14 -15.24 -13.63 6.63
N GLY A 15 -15.64 -14.86 6.92
CA GLY A 15 -14.87 -16.06 6.54
C GLY A 15 -14.63 -16.13 5.03
N ARG A 16 -15.70 -15.99 4.22
CA ARG A 16 -15.60 -16.02 2.76
C ARG A 16 -14.71 -14.90 2.20
N VAL A 17 -14.82 -13.69 2.75
CA VAL A 17 -13.97 -12.54 2.37
C VAL A 17 -12.51 -12.84 2.67
N HIS A 18 -12.22 -13.35 3.86
CA HIS A 18 -10.87 -13.71 4.27
C HIS A 18 -10.26 -14.76 3.33
N ASP A 19 -11.01 -15.82 3.00
CA ASP A 19 -10.52 -16.88 2.12
C ASP A 19 -10.26 -16.36 0.70
N LEU A 20 -11.10 -15.45 0.20
CA LEU A 20 -10.89 -14.78 -1.09
C LEU A 20 -9.62 -13.91 -1.08
N LEU A 21 -9.38 -13.13 -0.02
CA LEU A 21 -8.14 -12.35 0.10
C LEU A 21 -6.91 -13.25 0.23
N LEU A 22 -7.05 -14.45 0.79
CA LEU A 22 -5.95 -15.40 0.93
C LEU A 22 -5.61 -16.08 -0.41
N GLU A 23 -6.64 -16.35 -1.23
CA GLU A 23 -6.51 -16.75 -2.64
C GLU A 23 -5.75 -15.66 -3.43
N GLU A 24 -6.15 -14.39 -3.29
CA GLU A 24 -5.45 -13.25 -3.90
C GLU A 24 -4.00 -13.14 -3.45
N ASN A 25 -3.74 -13.25 -2.14
CA ASN A 25 -2.39 -13.19 -1.58
C ASN A 25 -1.50 -14.29 -2.17
N THR A 26 -2.04 -15.51 -2.27
CA THR A 26 -1.33 -16.66 -2.83
C THR A 26 -1.02 -16.42 -4.31
N TRP A 27 -1.99 -15.91 -5.08
CA TRP A 27 -1.79 -15.55 -6.48
C TRP A 27 -0.68 -14.51 -6.65
N LEU A 28 -0.74 -13.40 -5.90
CA LEU A 28 0.24 -12.32 -5.97
C LEU A 28 1.66 -12.80 -5.64
N LYS A 29 1.82 -13.75 -4.70
CA LYS A 29 3.12 -14.31 -4.32
C LYS A 29 3.66 -15.31 -5.34
N THR A 30 2.80 -16.10 -5.98
CA THR A 30 3.19 -17.20 -6.87
C THR A 30 3.30 -16.77 -8.32
N GLU A 31 2.22 -16.22 -8.87
CA GLU A 31 2.12 -15.78 -10.27
C GLU A 31 2.83 -14.43 -10.51
N LYS A 32 3.08 -13.65 -9.45
CA LYS A 32 3.72 -12.33 -9.51
C LYS A 32 3.10 -11.41 -10.58
N SER A 33 1.79 -11.51 -10.72
CA SER A 33 1.00 -10.74 -11.67
C SER A 33 -0.31 -10.28 -11.01
N PRO A 34 -0.96 -9.24 -11.55
CA PRO A 34 -2.29 -8.83 -11.08
C PRO A 34 -3.31 -9.98 -11.21
N PRO A 35 -4.28 -10.08 -10.28
CA PRO A 35 -5.34 -11.09 -10.37
C PRO A 35 -6.16 -10.97 -11.66
N SER A 36 -6.76 -12.08 -12.08
CA SER A 36 -7.58 -12.13 -13.30
C SER A 36 -8.86 -11.29 -13.17
N ALA A 37 -9.43 -10.90 -14.31
CA ALA A 37 -10.72 -10.19 -14.34
C ALA A 37 -11.86 -11.03 -13.72
N GLU A 38 -11.81 -12.36 -13.86
CA GLU A 38 -12.76 -13.28 -13.23
C GLU A 38 -12.65 -13.23 -11.70
N PHE A 39 -11.43 -13.20 -11.16
CA PHE A 39 -11.21 -13.05 -9.73
C PHE A 39 -11.73 -11.71 -9.20
N LEU A 40 -11.47 -10.62 -9.94
CA LEU A 40 -11.96 -9.28 -9.58
C LEU A 40 -13.50 -9.22 -9.58
N ALA A 41 -14.17 -9.89 -10.51
CA ALA A 41 -15.62 -9.98 -10.53
C ALA A 41 -16.16 -10.69 -9.28
N ARG A 42 -15.58 -11.84 -8.91
CA ARG A 42 -15.91 -12.56 -7.65
C ARG A 42 -15.72 -11.67 -6.43
N LYS A 43 -14.63 -10.90 -6.37
CA LYS A 43 -14.36 -9.95 -5.26
C LYS A 43 -15.42 -8.84 -5.20
N GLN A 44 -15.86 -8.32 -6.35
CA GLN A 44 -16.90 -7.28 -6.42
C GLN A 44 -18.28 -7.76 -5.96
N GLU A 45 -18.65 -9.01 -6.23
CA GLU A 45 -19.94 -9.59 -5.80
C GLU A 45 -20.09 -9.66 -4.28
N VAL A 46 -18.98 -9.66 -3.54
CA VAL A 46 -18.98 -9.78 -2.07
C VAL A 46 -19.24 -8.42 -1.40
N LEU A 47 -18.91 -7.31 -2.05
CA LEU A 47 -19.11 -5.95 -1.51
C LEU A 47 -20.58 -5.65 -1.14
N PRO A 48 -21.58 -5.83 -2.03
CA PRO A 48 -22.97 -5.56 -1.66
C PRO A 48 -23.48 -6.48 -0.54
N GLN A 49 -22.97 -7.71 -0.45
CA GLN A 49 -23.31 -8.64 0.65
C GLN A 49 -22.77 -8.12 1.99
N LEU A 50 -21.56 -7.55 1.99
CA LEU A 50 -20.97 -6.93 3.18
C LEU A 50 -21.75 -5.70 3.62
N GLU A 51 -22.15 -4.84 2.69
CA GLU A 51 -22.96 -3.67 2.99
C GLU A 51 -24.31 -4.04 3.62
N GLU A 52 -25.01 -5.03 3.03
CA GLU A 52 -26.27 -5.53 3.58
C GLU A 52 -26.08 -6.16 4.96
N SER A 53 -25.05 -6.99 5.13
CA SER A 53 -24.73 -7.63 6.41
C SER A 53 -24.43 -6.59 7.50
N LEU A 54 -23.65 -5.56 7.19
CA LEU A 54 -23.35 -4.45 8.12
C LEU A 54 -24.60 -3.63 8.44
N ALA A 55 -25.47 -3.37 7.46
CA ALA A 55 -26.74 -2.69 7.69
C ALA A 55 -27.63 -3.49 8.65
N ASN A 56 -27.62 -4.82 8.56
CA ASN A 56 -28.37 -5.69 9.46
C ASN A 56 -27.74 -5.73 10.86
N LEU A 57 -26.41 -5.81 10.98
CA LEU A 57 -25.71 -5.71 12.26
C LEU A 57 -25.99 -4.41 13.00
N ARG A 58 -26.02 -3.27 12.29
CA ARG A 58 -26.30 -1.94 12.89
C ARG A 58 -27.70 -1.83 13.50
N LYS A 59 -28.65 -2.66 13.05
CA LYS A 59 -30.02 -2.68 13.60
C LYS A 59 -30.11 -3.48 14.90
N LEU A 60 -29.09 -4.28 15.24
CA LEU A 60 -29.07 -5.08 16.46
C LEU A 60 -28.83 -4.18 17.69
N LYS A 61 -29.65 -4.38 18.71
CA LYS A 61 -29.49 -3.74 20.03
C LYS A 61 -29.03 -4.78 21.04
N PRO A 62 -28.27 -4.37 22.09
CA PRO A 62 -27.86 -5.26 23.17
C PRO A 62 -29.03 -6.03 23.81
N GLU A 63 -30.19 -5.38 23.90
CA GLU A 63 -31.44 -5.93 24.45
C GLU A 63 -31.99 -7.14 23.68
N TYR A 64 -31.60 -7.29 22.42
CA TYR A 64 -32.06 -8.39 21.57
C TYR A 64 -31.23 -9.67 21.75
N PHE A 65 -30.15 -9.62 22.53
CA PHE A 65 -29.32 -10.78 22.78
C PHE A 65 -29.71 -11.47 24.09
N SER A 66 -29.93 -12.78 24.02
CA SER A 66 -30.09 -13.61 25.21
C SER A 66 -28.79 -13.66 26.02
N PRO A 67 -28.85 -13.48 27.36
CA PRO A 67 -27.68 -13.59 28.23
C PRO A 67 -27.14 -15.01 28.35
N PHE A 68 -27.90 -16.01 27.87
CA PHE A 68 -27.51 -17.43 27.90
C PHE A 68 -26.90 -17.90 26.56
N ASP A 69 -26.88 -17.05 25.54
CA ASP A 69 -26.40 -17.41 24.21
C ASP A 69 -24.89 -17.14 24.03
N ASP A 70 -24.31 -17.74 22.99
CA ASP A 70 -22.92 -17.53 22.57
C ASP A 70 -22.69 -16.24 21.76
N SER A 71 -23.69 -15.36 21.68
CA SER A 71 -23.65 -14.12 20.89
C SER A 71 -22.44 -13.25 21.17
N LYS A 72 -22.04 -13.10 22.45
CA LYS A 72 -20.83 -12.35 22.83
C LYS A 72 -19.56 -12.96 22.23
N LYS A 73 -19.47 -14.30 22.20
CA LYS A 73 -18.35 -15.02 21.60
C LYS A 73 -18.33 -14.83 20.08
N LEU A 74 -19.49 -14.92 19.43
CA LEU A 74 -19.63 -14.74 17.98
C LEU A 74 -19.25 -13.32 17.53
N VAL A 75 -19.64 -12.29 18.29
CA VAL A 75 -19.22 -10.91 18.04
C VAL A 75 -17.70 -10.77 18.17
N GLY A 76 -17.10 -11.35 19.22
CA GLY A 76 -15.64 -11.36 19.38
C GLY A 76 -14.92 -12.05 18.22
N GLN A 77 -15.42 -13.20 17.76
CA GLN A 77 -14.88 -13.92 16.60
C GLN A 77 -15.00 -13.09 15.31
N SER A 78 -16.13 -12.42 15.10
CA SER A 78 -16.33 -11.53 13.96
C SER A 78 -15.32 -10.39 13.96
N HIS A 79 -15.11 -9.77 15.11
CA HIS A 79 -14.12 -8.71 15.28
C HIS A 79 -12.69 -9.19 14.98
N SER A 80 -12.28 -10.33 15.55
CA SER A 80 -10.96 -10.93 15.27
C SER A 80 -10.79 -11.25 13.79
N LYS A 81 -11.83 -11.75 13.12
CA LYS A 81 -11.80 -12.05 11.68
C LYS A 81 -11.66 -10.79 10.83
N LEU A 82 -12.36 -9.71 11.17
CA LEU A 82 -12.21 -8.41 10.49
C LEU A 82 -10.78 -7.86 10.58
N LEU A 83 -10.13 -7.99 11.74
CA LEU A 83 -8.72 -7.60 11.87
C LEU A 83 -7.82 -8.42 10.94
N GLN A 84 -8.02 -9.74 10.88
CA GLN A 84 -7.28 -10.61 9.95
C GLN A 84 -7.47 -10.17 8.50
N ILE A 85 -8.71 -9.86 8.10
CA ILE A 85 -9.04 -9.33 6.77
C ILE A 85 -8.25 -8.04 6.48
N PHE A 86 -8.23 -7.08 7.41
CA PHE A 86 -7.51 -5.82 7.20
C PHE A 86 -5.99 -5.99 7.07
N TYR A 87 -5.39 -6.86 7.87
CA TYR A 87 -3.96 -7.15 7.73
C TYR A 87 -3.65 -7.79 6.38
N LEU A 88 -4.47 -8.74 5.95
CA LEU A 88 -4.27 -9.44 4.69
C LEU A 88 -4.53 -8.54 3.47
N ASP A 89 -5.55 -7.70 3.52
CA ASP A 89 -5.86 -6.74 2.46
C ASP A 89 -4.71 -5.72 2.28
N ARG A 90 -4.17 -5.20 3.39
CA ARG A 90 -2.98 -4.34 3.36
C ARG A 90 -1.77 -5.07 2.76
N GLU A 91 -1.54 -6.32 3.12
CA GLU A 91 -0.44 -7.10 2.55
C GLU A 91 -0.62 -7.29 1.04
N ASN A 92 -1.84 -7.58 0.58
CA ASN A 92 -2.16 -7.71 -0.84
C ASN A 92 -1.95 -6.39 -1.59
N GLU A 93 -2.35 -5.26 -1.01
CA GLU A 93 -2.10 -3.93 -1.57
C GLU A 93 -0.59 -3.67 -1.69
N GLU A 94 0.20 -3.95 -0.66
CA GLU A 94 1.65 -3.79 -0.69
C GLU A 94 2.32 -4.66 -1.75
N LEU A 95 1.83 -5.89 -1.98
CA LEU A 95 2.29 -6.77 -3.06
C LEU A 95 1.92 -6.23 -4.44
N LEU A 96 0.68 -5.80 -4.63
CA LEU A 96 0.20 -5.21 -5.88
C LEU A 96 0.99 -3.95 -6.26
N VAL A 97 1.25 -3.06 -5.29
CA VAL A 97 2.06 -1.86 -5.51
C VAL A 97 3.47 -2.24 -5.97
N LYS A 98 4.11 -3.24 -5.35
CA LYS A 98 5.45 -3.70 -5.76
C LYS A 98 5.46 -4.30 -7.17
N LEU A 99 4.41 -5.00 -7.59
CA LEU A 99 4.31 -5.58 -8.92
C LEU A 99 4.02 -4.55 -10.02
N THR A 100 3.32 -3.46 -9.67
CA THR A 100 2.87 -2.44 -10.63
C THR A 100 3.79 -1.23 -10.72
N GLN A 101 4.70 -1.02 -9.75
CA GLN A 101 5.67 0.06 -9.83
C GLN A 101 6.74 -0.26 -10.91
N PRO A 102 6.96 0.65 -11.88
CA PRO A 102 8.04 0.49 -12.84
C PRO A 102 9.40 0.54 -12.13
N ASP A 103 10.32 -0.34 -12.55
CA ASP A 103 11.69 -0.46 -12.01
C ASP A 103 12.54 0.82 -12.19
N ASP A 104 12.05 1.78 -12.99
CA ASP A 104 12.74 3.02 -13.38
C ASP A 104 13.15 3.94 -12.21
N ARG A 105 12.69 3.69 -10.99
CA ARG A 105 13.18 4.41 -9.80
C ARG A 105 14.50 3.88 -9.24
N GLN A 106 15.00 2.73 -9.72
CA GLN A 106 16.32 2.20 -9.34
C GLN A 106 17.46 2.77 -10.20
N SER A 107 17.16 3.47 -11.31
CA SER A 107 18.15 4.06 -12.20
C SER A 107 18.19 5.59 -12.13
N PHE A 108 18.14 6.19 -10.94
CA PHE A 108 18.82 7.48 -10.75
C PHE A 108 20.31 7.22 -10.57
N ASN A 109 20.98 6.79 -11.64
CA ASN A 109 22.41 6.99 -11.78
C ASN A 109 22.65 8.50 -11.92
N ARG A 110 22.59 9.23 -10.80
CA ARG A 110 22.79 10.68 -10.72
C ARG A 110 24.22 11.10 -11.09
N PHE A 111 25.10 10.15 -11.35
CA PHE A 111 26.47 10.38 -11.79
C PHE A 111 26.89 9.31 -12.80
N THR A 112 26.31 9.33 -14.01
CA THR A 112 26.97 8.67 -15.16
C THR A 112 27.96 9.59 -15.86
N THR A 113 28.01 10.87 -15.47
CA THR A 113 29.01 11.81 -15.99
C THR A 113 30.35 11.48 -15.36
N SER A 114 31.34 11.08 -16.17
CA SER A 114 32.70 10.89 -15.66
C SER A 114 33.27 12.24 -15.20
N PRO A 115 34.23 12.28 -14.26
CA PRO A 115 34.87 13.55 -13.86
C PRO A 115 35.45 14.35 -15.04
N GLU A 116 35.75 13.68 -16.15
CA GLU A 116 36.30 14.26 -17.38
C GLU A 116 35.23 15.05 -18.15
N GLU A 117 34.00 14.56 -18.24
CA GLU A 117 32.88 15.24 -18.91
C GLU A 117 32.42 16.51 -18.16
N ILE A 118 32.65 16.58 -16.84
CA ILE A 118 32.36 17.77 -16.03
C ILE A 118 33.31 18.93 -16.38
N SER A 119 34.56 18.62 -16.78
CA SER A 119 35.56 19.61 -17.21
C SER A 119 35.14 20.28 -18.52
N GLU A 120 34.64 19.50 -19.49
CA GLU A 120 34.24 20.03 -20.80
C GLU A 120 33.03 20.98 -20.72
N ILE A 121 32.11 20.74 -19.79
CA ILE A 121 30.94 21.61 -19.58
C ILE A 121 31.37 22.98 -19.03
N HIS A 122 32.45 23.02 -18.25
CA HIS A 122 32.99 24.27 -17.68
C HIS A 122 33.83 25.06 -18.70
N GLU A 123 34.38 24.41 -19.73
CA GLU A 123 35.14 25.04 -20.82
C GLU A 123 34.27 25.54 -21.98
N SER A 124 33.04 25.03 -22.12
CA SER A 124 32.15 25.36 -23.25
C SER A 124 31.15 26.49 -22.95
N LEU A 125 31.18 27.09 -21.76
CA LEU A 125 30.49 28.35 -21.48
C LEU A 125 31.32 29.52 -22.05
N PRO A 126 30.80 30.29 -23.03
CA PRO A 126 31.49 31.49 -23.49
C PRO A 126 31.60 32.47 -22.32
N GLY A 127 32.82 32.95 -22.07
CA GLY A 127 33.12 33.95 -21.04
C GLY A 127 32.18 35.15 -21.17
N ASP A 128 31.46 35.43 -20.09
CA ASP A 128 30.85 36.73 -19.89
C ASP A 128 31.98 37.72 -19.61
N ASP A 129 32.43 38.39 -20.67
CA ASP A 129 33.27 39.59 -20.59
C ASP A 129 32.47 40.71 -19.91
N GLY A 130 32.56 40.78 -18.58
CA GLY A 130 31.96 41.83 -17.76
C GLY A 130 32.86 42.21 -16.59
N GLU A 131 33.64 43.27 -16.76
CA GLU A 131 34.57 43.86 -15.79
C GLU A 131 33.96 44.08 -14.38
N ASP A 132 34.69 43.71 -13.32
CA ASP A 132 35.02 44.69 -12.27
C ASP A 132 36.35 44.31 -11.59
N LYS A 133 37.37 45.13 -11.83
CA LYS A 133 38.60 45.16 -11.04
C LYS A 133 38.24 45.67 -9.65
N ARG A 134 38.68 45.00 -8.59
CA ARG A 134 39.34 45.65 -7.43
C ARG A 134 39.97 44.64 -6.48
N ASP A 135 41.29 44.79 -6.40
CA ASP A 135 42.16 44.60 -5.23
C ASP A 135 42.31 43.21 -4.62
N ARG A 136 43.26 42.45 -5.20
CA ARG A 136 44.03 41.45 -4.46
C ARG A 136 45.48 41.89 -4.37
N ALA A 137 45.79 42.70 -3.35
CA ALA A 137 47.17 42.90 -2.92
C ALA A 137 47.63 41.62 -2.19
N ALA A 138 48.51 40.85 -2.82
CA ALA A 138 49.43 39.95 -2.14
C ALA A 138 50.57 40.80 -1.51
N PRO A 139 51.31 40.28 -0.54
CA PRO A 139 52.60 39.65 -0.89
C PRO A 139 52.79 38.32 -0.15
N GLU A 140 53.20 37.26 -0.84
CA GLU A 140 54.62 36.88 -1.06
C GLU A 140 55.34 36.49 0.23
N GLY A 141 55.47 35.16 0.42
CA GLY A 141 56.62 34.59 1.10
C GLY A 141 57.56 34.08 0.02
N GLU A 142 58.75 34.67 -0.09
CA GLU A 142 59.86 34.15 -0.91
C GLU A 142 60.66 33.07 -0.15
N PRO A 143 61.27 32.11 -0.87
CA PRO A 143 62.19 31.11 -0.32
C PRO A 143 63.68 31.54 -0.39
N GLU A 144 64.49 30.79 0.36
CA GLU A 144 65.95 30.80 0.59
C GLU A 144 66.51 31.68 1.72
#